data_AF-A0A7J6PJG9-F1
#
_entry.id   AF-A0A7J6PJG9-F1
#
_cell.length_a   1.000
_cell.length_b   1.000
_cell.length_c   1.000
_cell.angle_alpha   90.00
_cell.angle_beta   90.00
_cell.angle_gamma   90.00
#
_symmetry.space_group_name_H-M   'P 1'
#
loop_
_entity.id
_entity.type
_entity.pdbx_description
1 polymer ?
#
loop_
_entity_poly.entity_id
_entity_poly.type
_entity_poly.pdbx_seq_one_letter_code
_entity_poly.pdbx_strand_id
1 'polypeptide(L)'
;MMSSGTPPSTAGSAERSSTQESSRQANEPDNSRASDAIAQKVSKRNRKRIVKSMRFKVTVGLLIAAYAITIGLGADSDDPGARIWVILETMFATCFTIEIALRVYAEDWRSYIRDSWSKFDLLLVTLQWVDILVSAASLKTLAVLRALRVLRLMQVVSIGPAFRELWIIVNGMQESARATVWVAGLLLMLLYVFGVVFAALVPREGIEYYNEWGWDGYTYWGSVWRSSFTLFQVVTLDDWSSNVARPLVMQSSGVKALGYALMFILFIMLTSFTIMQQLLGAMCESAQVCARDNEVHALKIREKENAQIVEALKAIFLAADKDGSGTIEREEMRASLKDPKVRRLLRQIDVVGTDMVDLFTLMDEAQGTKDGIDADEFLKRCQLLKGDARGRDLIPISVALQAAVPRFERVHLTSAERQVHLLRTAADSVDRLYITMRRVAHKKGRVEFTKAELDMIDSIPAHLLASRPSNHVQRKTVATIGNFYRRGQTHHEHDDND
;
A
#
# COMPACT_ATOMS: atom_id res chain seq x y z
N MET A 1 -86.21 36.02 58.64
CA MET A 1 -87.28 35.03 58.88
C MET A 1 -86.73 33.66 58.50
N MET A 2 -86.89 32.69 59.42
CA MET A 2 -86.93 31.20 59.31
C MET A 2 -86.67 30.58 57.92
N SER A 3 -86.05 29.41 57.70
CA SER A 3 -85.63 28.24 58.49
C SER A 3 -85.02 27.23 57.49
N SER A 4 -84.06 26.37 57.93
CA SER A 4 -83.74 24.99 57.45
C SER A 4 -83.44 24.74 55.94
N GLY A 5 -82.47 23.96 55.45
CA GLY A 5 -81.57 22.94 56.00
C GLY A 5 -81.33 21.84 54.94
N THR A 6 -80.06 21.67 54.48
CA THR A 6 -79.40 20.51 53.79
C THR A 6 -79.90 19.99 52.41
N PRO A 7 -79.09 19.26 51.59
CA PRO A 7 -77.65 19.35 51.23
C PRO A 7 -77.42 19.42 49.68
N PRO A 8 -76.18 19.54 49.14
CA PRO A 8 -75.96 19.59 47.68
C PRO A 8 -75.86 18.19 47.06
N SER A 9 -76.59 17.96 45.96
CA SER A 9 -76.48 16.75 45.14
C SER A 9 -75.24 16.80 44.24
N THR A 10 -74.45 15.74 44.30
CA THR A 10 -73.33 15.40 43.42
C THR A 10 -73.73 15.40 41.94
N ALA A 11 -73.26 16.39 41.19
CA ALA A 11 -73.22 16.38 39.73
C ALA A 11 -71.81 16.82 39.29
N GLY A 12 -70.93 15.85 39.05
CA GLY A 12 -69.54 16.17 38.71
C GLY A 12 -68.63 14.96 38.62
N SER A 13 -69.05 13.89 37.94
CA SER A 13 -68.15 12.74 37.72
C SER A 13 -68.45 11.90 36.47
N ALA A 14 -69.43 12.27 35.64
CA ALA A 14 -69.79 11.48 34.45
C ALA A 14 -69.29 12.06 33.10
N GLU A 15 -68.85 13.32 33.04
CA GLU A 15 -68.46 13.97 31.77
C GLU A 15 -66.96 13.96 31.45
N ARG A 16 -66.10 13.50 32.38
CA ARG A 16 -64.65 13.40 32.13
C ARG A 16 -64.17 12.04 31.64
N SER A 17 -65.00 10.99 31.70
CA SER A 17 -64.63 9.66 31.20
C SER A 17 -64.83 9.51 29.68
N SER A 18 -65.91 10.08 29.13
CA SER A 18 -66.24 9.96 27.69
C SER A 18 -65.28 10.75 26.79
N THR A 19 -64.77 11.89 27.26
CA THR A 19 -63.84 12.73 26.49
C THR A 19 -62.40 12.19 26.49
N GLN A 20 -62.05 11.34 27.47
CA GLN A 20 -60.71 10.74 27.59
C GLN A 20 -60.59 9.37 26.89
N GLU A 21 -61.70 8.67 26.65
CA GLU A 21 -61.73 7.47 25.79
C GLU A 21 -61.73 7.83 24.30
N SER A 22 -62.46 8.89 23.89
CA SER A 22 -62.47 9.34 22.50
C SER A 22 -61.13 9.92 22.02
N SER A 23 -60.25 10.33 22.94
CA SER A 23 -58.90 10.83 22.63
C SER A 23 -57.81 9.77 22.81
N ARG A 24 -58.13 8.57 23.33
CA ARG A 24 -57.20 7.42 23.41
C ARG A 24 -57.25 6.51 22.19
N GLN A 25 -58.35 6.50 21.42
CA GLN A 25 -58.45 5.74 20.17
C GLN A 25 -57.79 6.41 18.95
N ALA A 26 -57.29 7.64 19.08
CA ALA A 26 -56.68 8.38 17.96
C ALA A 26 -55.17 8.14 17.79
N ASN A 27 -54.55 7.26 18.58
CA ASN A 27 -53.09 7.08 18.61
C ASN A 27 -52.61 5.63 18.59
N GLU A 28 -53.43 4.68 18.12
CA GLU A 28 -52.87 3.40 17.66
C GLU A 28 -52.14 3.64 16.33
N PRO A 29 -50.83 3.38 16.23
CA PRO A 29 -50.15 3.43 14.94
C PRO A 29 -50.85 2.43 14.02
N ASP A 30 -51.34 2.93 12.87
CA ASP A 30 -52.10 2.18 11.86
C ASP A 30 -51.30 0.95 11.40
N ASN A 31 -51.48 -0.16 12.13
CA ASN A 31 -50.68 -1.38 12.03
C ASN A 31 -50.90 -2.05 10.65
N SER A 32 -52.00 -1.71 9.97
CA SER A 32 -52.32 -2.11 8.60
C SER A 32 -51.40 -1.46 7.56
N ARG A 33 -51.14 -0.15 7.69
CA ARG A 33 -50.20 0.57 6.82
C ARG A 33 -48.76 0.10 7.03
N ALA A 34 -48.40 -0.23 8.27
CA ALA A 34 -47.08 -0.78 8.59
C ALA A 34 -46.90 -2.19 8.00
N SER A 35 -47.90 -3.07 8.12
CA SER A 35 -47.87 -4.42 7.57
C SER A 35 -47.86 -4.42 6.03
N ASP A 36 -48.65 -3.54 5.39
CA ASP A 36 -48.66 -3.35 3.94
C ASP A 36 -47.31 -2.83 3.42
N ALA A 37 -46.69 -1.89 4.13
CA ALA A 37 -45.36 -1.38 3.79
C ALA A 37 -44.28 -2.46 3.92
N ILE A 38 -44.39 -3.36 4.91
CA ILE A 38 -43.48 -4.50 5.08
C ILE A 38 -43.72 -5.53 3.96
N ALA A 39 -44.97 -5.86 3.64
CA ALA A 39 -45.32 -6.78 2.56
C ALA A 39 -44.82 -6.28 1.18
N GLN A 40 -44.96 -4.98 0.91
CA GLN A 40 -44.42 -4.35 -0.30
C GLN A 40 -42.88 -4.39 -0.34
N LYS A 41 -42.19 -4.14 0.78
CA LYS A 41 -40.73 -4.24 0.86
C LYS A 41 -40.24 -5.67 0.65
N VAL A 42 -40.90 -6.66 1.24
CA VAL A 42 -40.58 -8.10 1.07
C VAL A 42 -40.84 -8.54 -0.37
N SER A 43 -41.97 -8.16 -0.96
CA SER A 43 -42.28 -8.42 -2.37
C SER A 43 -41.24 -7.80 -3.31
N LYS A 44 -40.88 -6.52 -3.13
CA LYS A 44 -39.80 -5.86 -3.89
C LYS A 44 -38.46 -6.58 -3.74
N ARG A 45 -38.10 -7.05 -2.54
CA ARG A 45 -36.86 -7.78 -2.29
C ARG A 45 -36.84 -9.13 -3.01
N ASN A 46 -37.95 -9.86 -3.01
CA ASN A 46 -38.09 -11.15 -3.68
C ASN A 46 -38.03 -11.00 -5.21
N ARG A 47 -38.68 -9.98 -5.79
CA ARG A 47 -38.59 -9.67 -7.23
C ARG A 47 -37.16 -9.40 -7.68
N LYS A 48 -36.42 -8.57 -6.93
CA LYS A 48 -34.99 -8.30 -7.20
C LYS A 48 -34.13 -9.56 -7.09
N ARG A 49 -34.48 -10.51 -6.21
CA ARG A 49 -33.75 -11.75 -6.03
C ARG A 49 -33.86 -12.70 -7.23
N ILE A 50 -35.02 -12.71 -7.91
CA ILE A 50 -35.25 -13.54 -9.11
C ILE A 50 -34.38 -13.05 -10.27
N VAL A 51 -34.45 -11.75 -10.60
CA VAL A 51 -33.67 -11.15 -11.70
C VAL A 51 -32.17 -11.21 -11.44
N LYS A 52 -31.74 -11.09 -10.17
CA LYS A 52 -30.32 -11.21 -9.80
C LYS A 52 -29.82 -12.65 -9.69
N SER A 53 -30.70 -13.65 -9.81
CA SER A 53 -30.31 -15.05 -9.69
C SER A 53 -29.38 -15.47 -10.83
N MET A 54 -28.42 -16.34 -10.52
CA MET A 54 -27.50 -16.88 -11.54
C MET A 54 -28.25 -17.60 -12.66
N ARG A 55 -29.35 -18.30 -12.34
CA ARG A 55 -30.19 -19.00 -13.32
C ARG A 55 -30.79 -18.06 -14.34
N PHE A 56 -31.33 -16.92 -13.89
CA PHE A 56 -31.88 -15.90 -14.79
C PHE A 56 -30.80 -15.39 -15.73
N LYS A 57 -29.64 -14.99 -15.19
CA LYS A 57 -28.51 -14.50 -15.99
C LYS A 57 -27.99 -15.52 -17.00
N VAL A 58 -27.84 -16.79 -16.61
CA VAL A 58 -27.44 -17.88 -17.51
C VAL A 58 -28.47 -18.10 -18.61
N THR A 59 -29.77 -18.03 -18.28
CA THR A 59 -30.84 -18.18 -19.28
C THR A 59 -30.80 -17.06 -20.32
N VAL A 60 -30.63 -15.81 -19.88
CA VAL A 60 -30.44 -14.67 -20.81
C VAL A 60 -29.17 -14.86 -21.63
N GLY A 61 -28.08 -15.35 -21.04
CA GLY A 61 -26.84 -15.64 -21.76
C GLY A 61 -26.99 -16.70 -22.85
N LEU A 62 -27.72 -17.78 -22.57
CA LEU A 62 -28.06 -18.80 -23.55
C LEU A 62 -28.94 -18.25 -24.67
N LEU A 63 -29.88 -17.37 -24.35
CA LEU A 63 -30.74 -16.70 -25.34
C LEU A 63 -29.90 -15.82 -26.29
N ILE A 64 -28.93 -15.07 -25.76
CA ILE A 64 -28.00 -14.24 -26.56
C ILE A 64 -27.12 -15.12 -27.43
N ALA A 65 -26.59 -16.22 -26.89
CA ALA A 65 -25.77 -17.16 -27.65
C ALA A 65 -26.57 -17.81 -28.80
N ALA A 66 -27.80 -18.24 -28.53
CA ALA A 66 -28.71 -18.76 -29.55
C ALA A 66 -29.01 -17.71 -30.63
N TYR A 67 -29.28 -16.46 -30.22
CA TYR A 67 -29.48 -15.35 -31.15
C TYR A 67 -28.24 -15.11 -32.03
N ALA A 68 -27.04 -15.12 -31.45
CA ALA A 68 -25.78 -14.96 -32.18
C ALA A 68 -25.59 -16.05 -33.24
N ILE A 69 -25.86 -17.30 -32.88
CA ILE A 69 -25.80 -18.43 -33.82
C ILE A 69 -26.81 -18.24 -34.95
N THR A 70 -28.04 -17.80 -34.65
CA THR A 70 -29.04 -17.56 -35.71
C THR A 70 -28.66 -16.43 -36.67
N ILE A 71 -27.99 -15.37 -36.19
CA ILE A 71 -27.45 -14.33 -37.08
C ILE A 71 -26.38 -14.94 -38.01
N GLY A 72 -25.48 -15.77 -37.47
CA GLY A 72 -24.43 -16.43 -38.24
C GLY A 72 -25.01 -17.33 -39.33
N LEU A 73 -25.94 -18.21 -38.96
CA LEU A 73 -26.60 -19.11 -39.92
C LEU A 73 -27.42 -18.36 -40.97
N GLY A 74 -28.06 -17.24 -40.60
CA GLY A 74 -28.77 -16.40 -41.56
C GLY A 74 -27.84 -15.63 -42.50
N ALA A 75 -26.61 -15.35 -42.09
CA ALA A 75 -25.60 -14.73 -42.95
C ALA A 75 -25.04 -15.70 -44.00
N ASP A 76 -24.90 -16.98 -43.65
CA ASP A 76 -24.41 -18.03 -44.55
C ASP A 76 -25.52 -18.67 -45.41
N SER A 77 -26.79 -18.35 -45.15
CA SER A 77 -27.91 -18.93 -45.91
C SER A 77 -28.03 -18.34 -47.31
N ASP A 78 -28.32 -19.20 -48.30
CA ASP A 78 -28.52 -18.79 -49.70
C ASP A 78 -29.77 -17.89 -49.90
N ASP A 79 -30.75 -17.98 -48.98
CA ASP A 79 -31.91 -17.08 -48.91
C ASP A 79 -31.97 -16.36 -47.56
N PRO A 80 -31.23 -15.25 -47.40
CA PRO A 80 -31.26 -14.42 -46.19
C PRO A 80 -32.63 -13.78 -45.93
N GLY A 81 -33.53 -13.77 -46.92
CA GLY A 81 -34.88 -13.23 -46.83
C GLY A 81 -35.93 -14.26 -46.41
N ALA A 82 -35.54 -15.51 -46.16
CA ALA A 82 -36.46 -16.57 -45.81
C ALA A 82 -37.28 -16.19 -44.56
N ARG A 83 -38.58 -16.50 -44.61
CA ARG A 83 -39.54 -16.17 -43.53
C ARG A 83 -39.10 -16.68 -42.17
N ILE A 84 -38.37 -17.80 -42.14
CA ILE A 84 -37.85 -18.40 -40.91
C ILE A 84 -36.93 -17.44 -40.15
N TRP A 85 -36.08 -16.67 -40.84
CA TRP A 85 -35.16 -15.73 -40.22
C TRP A 85 -35.89 -14.56 -39.56
N VAL A 86 -36.90 -14.02 -40.25
CA VAL A 86 -37.76 -12.94 -39.71
C VAL A 86 -38.54 -13.42 -38.49
N ILE A 87 -39.05 -14.66 -38.51
CA ILE A 87 -39.75 -15.26 -37.37
C ILE A 87 -38.81 -15.41 -36.18
N LEU A 88 -37.61 -15.96 -36.38
CA LEU A 88 -36.61 -16.11 -35.32
C LEU A 88 -36.19 -14.75 -34.75
N GLU A 89 -35.92 -13.76 -35.60
CA GLU A 89 -35.55 -12.42 -35.18
C GLU A 89 -36.63 -11.74 -34.33
N THR A 90 -37.90 -11.90 -34.74
CA THR A 90 -39.07 -11.40 -33.99
C THR A 90 -39.24 -12.13 -32.67
N MET A 91 -39.02 -13.46 -32.63
CA MET A 91 -39.07 -14.26 -31.42
C MET A 91 -38.02 -13.79 -30.41
N PHE A 92 -36.76 -13.62 -30.83
CA PHE A 92 -35.69 -13.12 -29.96
C PHE A 92 -35.96 -11.68 -29.49
N ALA A 93 -36.41 -10.79 -30.37
CA ALA A 93 -36.80 -9.42 -30.00
C ALA A 93 -37.87 -9.40 -28.91
N THR A 94 -38.85 -10.29 -29.02
CA THR A 94 -39.92 -10.45 -28.03
C THR A 94 -39.36 -10.96 -26.70
N CYS A 95 -38.52 -11.99 -26.72
CA CYS A 95 -37.87 -12.52 -25.51
C CYS A 95 -37.02 -11.46 -24.80
N PHE A 96 -36.23 -10.66 -25.53
CA PHE A 96 -35.44 -9.57 -24.93
C PHE A 96 -36.33 -8.44 -24.41
N THR A 97 -37.45 -8.16 -25.06
CA THR A 97 -38.43 -7.18 -24.56
C THR A 97 -39.05 -7.65 -23.24
N ILE A 98 -39.39 -8.93 -23.13
CA ILE A 98 -39.89 -9.54 -21.88
C ILE A 98 -38.83 -9.49 -20.79
N GLU A 99 -37.58 -9.79 -21.12
CA GLU A 99 -36.43 -9.73 -20.21
C GLU A 99 -36.27 -8.31 -19.63
N ILE A 100 -36.30 -7.27 -20.47
CA ILE A 100 -36.27 -5.87 -20.03
C ILE A 100 -37.48 -5.53 -19.16
N ALA A 101 -38.68 -5.96 -19.54
CA ALA A 101 -39.90 -5.72 -18.76
C ALA A 101 -39.80 -6.33 -17.35
N LEU A 102 -39.25 -7.54 -17.22
CA LEU A 102 -39.00 -8.20 -15.94
C LEU A 102 -37.96 -7.43 -15.10
N ARG A 103 -36.88 -6.92 -15.72
CA ARG A 103 -35.88 -6.09 -15.04
C ARG A 103 -36.48 -4.78 -14.53
N VAL A 104 -37.24 -4.07 -15.36
CA VAL A 104 -37.94 -2.84 -15.00
C VAL A 104 -38.94 -3.07 -13.86
N TYR A 105 -39.69 -4.17 -13.90
CA TYR A 105 -40.64 -4.53 -12.84
C TYR A 105 -39.95 -4.86 -11.50
N ALA A 106 -38.73 -5.42 -11.55
CA ALA A 106 -37.96 -5.73 -10.35
C ALA A 106 -37.24 -4.50 -9.76
N GLU A 107 -36.70 -3.62 -10.60
CA GLU A 107 -35.79 -2.54 -10.17
C GLU A 107 -36.43 -1.15 -10.08
N ASP A 108 -37.67 -1.00 -10.55
CA ASP A 108 -38.38 0.26 -10.77
C ASP A 108 -37.77 1.05 -11.96
N TRP A 109 -38.61 1.64 -12.83
CA TRP A 109 -38.19 2.32 -14.08
C TRP A 109 -37.08 3.36 -13.87
N ARG A 110 -37.16 4.15 -12.78
CA ARG A 110 -36.16 5.18 -12.45
C ARG A 110 -34.77 4.59 -12.15
N SER A 111 -34.70 3.43 -11.52
CA SER A 111 -33.42 2.77 -11.24
C SER A 111 -32.84 2.18 -12.52
N TYR A 112 -33.68 1.60 -13.37
CA TYR A 112 -33.29 0.99 -14.64
C TYR A 112 -32.63 2.02 -15.58
N ILE A 113 -33.28 3.16 -15.82
CA ILE A 113 -32.73 4.20 -16.72
C ILE A 113 -31.47 4.90 -16.18
N ARG A 114 -31.18 4.77 -14.88
CA ARG A 114 -29.96 5.33 -14.29
C ARG A 114 -28.73 4.48 -14.61
N ASP A 115 -28.92 3.17 -14.78
CA ASP A 115 -27.84 2.26 -15.14
C ASP A 115 -27.49 2.39 -16.64
N SER A 116 -26.19 2.56 -16.92
CA SER A 116 -25.71 2.78 -18.30
C SER A 116 -25.88 1.54 -19.18
N TRP A 117 -25.70 0.35 -18.62
CA TRP A 117 -25.86 -0.92 -19.33
C TRP A 117 -27.33 -1.20 -19.63
N SER A 118 -28.21 -0.95 -18.67
CA SER A 118 -29.67 -1.04 -18.88
C SER A 118 -30.17 -0.09 -19.97
N LYS A 119 -29.65 1.15 -20.06
CA LYS A 119 -29.97 2.05 -21.18
C LYS A 119 -29.47 1.52 -22.53
N PHE A 120 -28.29 0.92 -22.55
CA PHE A 120 -27.70 0.35 -23.75
C PHE A 120 -28.51 -0.86 -24.25
N ASP A 121 -28.93 -1.75 -23.35
CA ASP A 121 -29.80 -2.88 -23.69
C ASP A 121 -31.15 -2.41 -24.25
N LEU A 122 -31.76 -1.39 -23.63
CA LEU A 122 -32.98 -0.77 -24.13
C LEU A 122 -32.79 -0.21 -25.54
N LEU A 123 -31.68 0.49 -25.79
CA LEU A 123 -31.33 0.99 -27.12
C LEU A 123 -31.22 -0.16 -28.14
N LEU A 124 -30.52 -1.24 -27.81
CA LEU A 124 -30.34 -2.37 -28.72
C LEU A 124 -31.66 -3.06 -29.08
N VAL A 125 -32.55 -3.28 -28.10
CA VAL A 125 -33.88 -3.87 -28.33
C VAL A 125 -34.75 -2.95 -29.17
N THR A 126 -34.70 -1.63 -28.94
CA THR A 126 -35.44 -0.67 -29.79
C THR A 126 -34.92 -0.65 -31.23
N LEU A 127 -33.60 -0.69 -31.43
CA LEU A 127 -33.01 -0.80 -32.77
C LEU A 127 -33.40 -2.11 -33.46
N GLN A 128 -33.57 -3.20 -32.71
CA GLN A 128 -34.06 -4.47 -33.25
C GLN A 128 -35.49 -4.37 -33.76
N TRP A 129 -36.39 -3.76 -33.01
CA TRP A 129 -37.77 -3.53 -33.47
C TRP A 129 -37.85 -2.59 -34.67
N VAL A 130 -37.02 -1.54 -34.71
CA VAL A 130 -36.94 -0.63 -35.86
C VAL A 130 -36.51 -1.38 -37.12
N ASP A 131 -35.51 -2.26 -37.02
CA ASP A 131 -35.03 -3.04 -38.17
C ASP A 131 -36.07 -4.03 -38.69
N ILE A 132 -36.80 -4.72 -37.80
CA ILE A 132 -37.92 -5.59 -38.16
C ILE A 132 -39.00 -4.79 -38.90
N LEU A 133 -39.36 -3.60 -38.39
CA LEU A 133 -40.36 -2.73 -39.00
C LEU A 133 -39.93 -2.23 -40.39
N VAL A 134 -38.68 -1.80 -40.53
CA VAL A 134 -38.10 -1.35 -41.81
C VAL A 134 -38.07 -2.49 -42.83
N SER A 135 -37.72 -3.70 -42.38
CA SER A 135 -37.71 -4.90 -43.22
C SER A 135 -39.11 -5.27 -43.69
N ALA A 136 -40.12 -5.19 -42.81
CA ALA A 136 -41.52 -5.41 -43.17
C ALA A 136 -42.04 -4.37 -44.18
N ALA A 137 -41.60 -3.12 -44.08
CA ALA A 137 -41.96 -2.04 -45.00
C ALA A 137 -41.23 -2.10 -46.37
N SER A 138 -40.38 -3.10 -46.62
CA SER A 138 -39.62 -3.29 -47.86
C SER A 138 -38.80 -2.06 -48.29
N LEU A 139 -38.36 -1.25 -47.33
CA LEU A 139 -37.55 -0.07 -47.60
C LEU A 139 -36.12 -0.53 -47.95
N LYS A 140 -35.81 -0.56 -49.25
CA LYS A 140 -34.58 -1.14 -49.83
C LYS A 140 -33.26 -0.50 -49.35
N THR A 141 -33.27 0.57 -48.56
CA THR A 141 -32.16 1.56 -48.58
C THR A 141 -31.38 1.74 -47.29
N LEU A 142 -31.41 0.82 -46.32
CA LEU A 142 -30.59 0.96 -45.10
C LEU A 142 -29.66 -0.24 -44.89
N ALA A 143 -28.67 -0.39 -45.78
CA ALA A 143 -27.54 -1.29 -45.56
C ALA A 143 -26.86 -1.06 -44.20
N VAL A 144 -26.92 0.19 -43.69
CA VAL A 144 -26.48 0.55 -42.34
C VAL A 144 -27.29 -0.17 -41.27
N LEU A 145 -28.63 -0.21 -41.33
CA LEU A 145 -29.46 -0.92 -40.34
C LEU A 145 -29.14 -2.43 -40.32
N ARG A 146 -28.91 -3.01 -41.52
CA ARG A 146 -28.44 -4.39 -41.64
C ARG A 146 -27.06 -4.64 -41.02
N ALA A 147 -26.17 -3.66 -41.00
CA ALA A 147 -24.89 -3.77 -40.29
C ALA A 147 -25.05 -3.61 -38.77
N LEU A 148 -25.98 -2.75 -38.34
CA LEU A 148 -26.25 -2.49 -36.91
C LEU A 148 -26.83 -3.72 -36.19
N ARG A 149 -27.35 -4.74 -36.88
CA ARG A 149 -27.77 -6.01 -36.27
C ARG A 149 -26.65 -6.69 -35.46
N VAL A 150 -25.38 -6.50 -35.86
CA VAL A 150 -24.21 -7.05 -35.16
C VAL A 150 -24.00 -6.34 -33.81
N LEU A 151 -24.35 -5.06 -33.69
CA LEU A 151 -24.26 -4.35 -32.40
C LEU A 151 -25.14 -4.99 -31.33
N ARG A 152 -26.19 -5.72 -31.72
CA ARG A 152 -27.03 -6.45 -30.78
C ARG A 152 -26.25 -7.55 -30.06
N LEU A 153 -25.17 -8.09 -30.63
CA LEU A 153 -24.29 -9.03 -29.91
C LEU A 153 -23.63 -8.39 -28.69
N MET A 154 -23.48 -7.06 -28.66
CA MET A 154 -22.96 -6.33 -27.51
C MET A 154 -23.86 -6.44 -26.27
N GLN A 155 -25.11 -6.92 -26.42
CA GLN A 155 -25.96 -7.24 -25.28
C GLN A 155 -25.33 -8.30 -24.36
N VAL A 156 -24.37 -9.11 -24.85
CA VAL A 156 -23.59 -10.03 -24.00
C VAL A 156 -22.85 -9.31 -22.87
N VAL A 157 -22.48 -8.03 -23.09
CA VAL A 157 -21.74 -7.22 -22.11
C VAL A 157 -22.61 -6.93 -20.87
N SER A 158 -23.94 -6.88 -21.01
CA SER A 158 -24.87 -6.73 -19.89
C SER A 158 -24.81 -7.89 -18.88
N ILE A 159 -24.38 -9.08 -19.34
CA ILE A 159 -24.16 -10.27 -18.50
C ILE A 159 -22.73 -10.31 -17.95
N GLY A 160 -21.83 -9.47 -18.47
CA GLY A 160 -20.45 -9.34 -18.01
C GLY A 160 -20.30 -9.31 -16.49
N PRO A 161 -21.09 -8.53 -15.71
CA PRO A 161 -21.03 -8.54 -14.25
C PRO A 161 -21.35 -9.89 -13.58
N ALA A 162 -21.88 -10.88 -14.30
CA ALA A 162 -22.05 -12.26 -13.84
C ALA A 162 -20.74 -13.06 -13.89
N PHE A 163 -19.85 -12.73 -14.83
CA PHE A 163 -18.55 -13.36 -15.04
C PHE A 163 -17.46 -12.41 -14.52
N ARG A 164 -17.15 -12.53 -13.24
CA ARG A 164 -16.26 -11.60 -12.52
C ARG A 164 -14.92 -11.43 -13.23
N GLU A 165 -14.34 -12.53 -13.70
CA GLU A 165 -13.03 -12.56 -14.36
C GLU A 165 -13.06 -11.78 -15.68
N LEU A 166 -14.06 -12.03 -16.53
CA LEU A 166 -14.26 -11.29 -17.78
C LEU A 166 -14.49 -9.80 -17.51
N TRP A 167 -15.29 -9.49 -16.49
CA TRP A 167 -15.60 -8.10 -16.13
C TRP A 167 -14.38 -7.33 -15.61
N ILE A 168 -13.49 -7.99 -14.86
CA ILE A 168 -12.22 -7.39 -14.42
C ILE A 168 -11.36 -7.01 -15.63
N ILE A 169 -11.27 -7.90 -16.63
CA ILE A 169 -10.52 -7.63 -17.86
C ILE A 169 -11.13 -6.44 -18.61
N VAL A 170 -12.46 -6.42 -18.82
CA VAL A 170 -13.15 -5.34 -19.53
C VAL A 170 -12.96 -3.99 -18.81
N ASN A 171 -13.10 -3.94 -17.48
CA ASN A 171 -12.85 -2.70 -16.73
C ASN A 171 -11.39 -2.27 -16.80
N GLY A 172 -10.44 -3.20 -16.72
CA GLY A 172 -9.01 -2.90 -16.89
C GLY A 172 -8.67 -2.36 -18.29
N MET A 173 -9.31 -2.89 -19.33
CA MET A 173 -9.22 -2.34 -20.69
C MET A 173 -9.83 -0.95 -20.78
N GLN A 174 -10.95 -0.69 -20.10
CA GLN A 174 -11.58 0.63 -20.08
C GLN A 174 -10.71 1.68 -19.35
N GLU A 175 -10.01 1.29 -18.29
CA GLU A 175 -9.09 2.18 -17.56
C GLU A 175 -7.90 2.59 -18.44
N SER A 176 -7.28 1.64 -19.14
CA SER A 176 -6.17 1.88 -20.09
C SER A 176 -6.61 2.46 -21.44
N ALA A 177 -7.91 2.41 -21.77
CA ALA A 177 -8.44 2.91 -23.04
C ALA A 177 -8.19 4.41 -23.21
N ARG A 178 -8.23 5.22 -22.13
CA ARG A 178 -8.03 6.67 -22.25
C ARG A 178 -6.65 7.00 -22.83
N ALA A 179 -5.59 6.42 -22.28
CA ALA A 179 -4.24 6.64 -22.78
C ALA A 179 -4.08 6.10 -24.21
N THR A 180 -4.63 4.91 -24.45
CA THR A 180 -4.62 4.26 -25.77
C THR A 180 -5.31 5.10 -26.85
N VAL A 181 -6.43 5.75 -26.54
CA VAL A 181 -7.15 6.63 -27.48
C VAL A 181 -6.30 7.82 -27.90
N TRP A 182 -5.56 8.44 -26.98
CA TRP A 182 -4.66 9.55 -27.34
C TRP A 182 -3.53 9.11 -28.27
N VAL A 183 -2.92 7.96 -27.97
CA VAL A 183 -1.85 7.40 -28.82
C VAL A 183 -2.40 6.95 -30.18
N ALA A 184 -3.57 6.33 -30.22
CA ALA A 184 -4.26 6.01 -31.47
C ALA A 184 -4.60 7.29 -32.27
N GLY A 185 -5.01 8.37 -31.61
CA GLY A 185 -5.24 9.67 -32.22
C GLY A 185 -3.97 10.26 -32.84
N LEU A 186 -2.83 10.19 -32.14
CA LEU A 186 -1.53 10.60 -32.68
C LEU A 186 -1.11 9.76 -33.90
N LEU A 187 -1.34 8.45 -33.85
CA LEU A 187 -1.09 7.55 -34.99
C LEU A 187 -1.97 7.90 -36.19
N LEU A 188 -3.28 8.13 -35.98
CA LEU A 188 -4.20 8.56 -37.03
C LEU A 188 -3.80 9.90 -37.64
N MET A 189 -3.36 10.85 -36.82
CA MET A 189 -2.84 12.14 -37.29
C MET A 189 -1.59 11.95 -38.14
N LEU A 190 -0.65 11.08 -37.71
CA LEU A 190 0.56 10.77 -38.48
C LEU A 190 0.21 10.11 -39.83
N LEU A 191 -0.71 9.14 -39.84
CA LEU A 191 -1.23 8.49 -41.04
C LEU A 191 -1.88 9.48 -42.01
N TYR A 192 -2.60 10.48 -41.47
CA TYR A 192 -3.22 11.52 -42.28
C TYR A 192 -2.17 12.46 -42.88
N VAL A 193 -1.23 12.97 -42.07
CA VAL A 193 -0.19 13.88 -42.54
C VAL A 193 0.69 13.23 -43.62
N PHE A 194 1.20 12.02 -43.37
CA PHE A 194 1.97 11.29 -44.38
C PHE A 194 1.07 10.90 -45.57
N GLY A 195 -0.19 10.57 -45.35
CA GLY A 195 -1.16 10.29 -46.41
C GLY A 195 -1.36 11.47 -47.36
N VAL A 196 -1.45 12.70 -46.84
CA VAL A 196 -1.48 13.93 -47.63
C VAL A 196 -0.18 14.11 -48.41
N VAL A 197 0.98 13.91 -47.77
CA VAL A 197 2.29 14.05 -48.43
C VAL A 197 2.42 13.06 -49.59
N PHE A 198 2.15 11.78 -49.39
CA PHE A 198 2.22 10.79 -50.46
C PHE A 198 1.17 11.06 -51.56
N ALA A 199 -0.06 11.42 -51.22
CA ALA A 199 -1.09 11.77 -52.21
C ALA A 199 -0.74 13.03 -53.04
N ALA A 200 0.13 13.91 -52.53
CA ALA A 200 0.61 15.10 -53.22
C ALA A 200 1.88 14.84 -54.04
N LEU A 201 2.79 13.98 -53.55
CA LEU A 201 4.06 13.68 -54.20
C LEU A 201 3.93 12.64 -55.31
N VAL A 202 3.09 11.62 -55.12
CA VAL A 202 2.84 10.59 -56.14
C VAL A 202 2.00 11.22 -57.26
N PRO A 203 2.55 11.39 -58.48
CA PRO A 203 1.84 12.05 -59.58
C PRO A 203 0.58 11.26 -59.92
N ARG A 204 -0.57 11.93 -60.10
CA ARG A 204 -1.81 11.27 -60.53
C ARG A 204 -1.82 10.93 -62.02
N GLU A 205 -1.11 11.71 -62.81
CA GLU A 205 -0.92 11.51 -64.24
C GLU A 205 0.23 10.51 -64.44
N GLY A 206 -0.08 9.29 -64.91
CA GLY A 206 0.88 8.19 -65.06
C GLY A 206 0.74 7.04 -64.07
N ILE A 207 -0.26 7.11 -63.17
CA ILE A 207 -0.73 5.94 -62.44
C ILE A 207 -1.70 5.20 -63.36
N GLU A 208 -1.18 4.31 -64.19
CA GLU A 208 -2.04 3.33 -64.83
C GLU A 208 -2.70 2.47 -63.74
N TYR A 209 -3.99 2.15 -63.91
CA TYR A 209 -4.70 1.18 -63.05
C TYR A 209 -3.97 -0.17 -62.99
N TYR A 210 -3.10 -0.42 -63.97
CA TYR A 210 -2.10 -1.47 -63.97
C TYR A 210 -0.87 -0.95 -64.70
N ASN A 211 0.27 -0.84 -64.01
CA ASN A 211 1.55 -0.68 -64.70
C ASN A 211 1.98 -2.01 -65.37
N GLU A 212 3.09 -2.01 -66.12
CA GLU A 212 3.66 -3.21 -66.78
C GLU A 212 3.89 -4.41 -65.84
N TRP A 213 3.91 -4.18 -64.52
CA TRP A 213 4.13 -5.17 -63.47
C TRP A 213 2.84 -5.61 -62.76
N GLY A 214 1.68 -5.16 -63.25
CA GLY A 214 0.37 -5.47 -62.65
C GLY A 214 0.08 -4.71 -61.36
N TRP A 215 0.84 -3.67 -61.02
CA TRP A 215 0.68 -2.89 -59.80
C TRP A 215 -0.22 -1.67 -60.03
N ASP A 216 -1.24 -1.51 -59.18
CA ASP A 216 -2.20 -0.40 -59.22
C ASP A 216 -1.83 0.68 -58.19
N GLY A 217 -1.06 1.68 -58.63
CA GLY A 217 -0.70 2.82 -57.77
C GLY A 217 -1.91 3.66 -57.33
N TYR A 218 -3.06 3.57 -58.00
CA TYR A 218 -4.25 4.39 -57.70
C TYR A 218 -5.02 3.78 -56.54
N THR A 219 -5.02 2.44 -56.43
CA THR A 219 -5.48 1.73 -55.23
C THR A 219 -4.72 2.17 -53.98
N TYR A 220 -3.41 2.37 -54.09
CA TYR A 220 -2.58 2.76 -52.94
C TYR A 220 -2.54 4.26 -52.66
N TRP A 221 -2.44 5.12 -53.68
CA TRP A 221 -2.06 6.54 -53.52
C TRP A 221 -3.04 7.53 -54.17
N GLY A 222 -4.12 7.06 -54.78
CA GLY A 222 -5.03 7.90 -55.60
C GLY A 222 -5.79 8.98 -54.83
N SER A 223 -5.88 8.89 -53.50
CA SER A 223 -6.50 9.90 -52.63
C SER A 223 -5.85 9.88 -51.25
N VAL A 224 -6.03 10.96 -50.47
CA VAL A 224 -5.51 11.04 -49.10
C VAL A 224 -5.97 9.85 -48.25
N TRP A 225 -7.25 9.45 -48.34
CA TRP A 225 -7.79 8.32 -47.58
C TRP A 225 -7.19 6.98 -48.00
N ARG A 226 -6.99 6.78 -49.30
CA ARG A 226 -6.30 5.58 -49.82
C ARG A 226 -4.85 5.55 -49.33
N SER A 227 -4.13 6.66 -49.44
CA SER A 227 -2.75 6.79 -48.95
C SER A 227 -2.67 6.53 -47.44
N SER A 228 -3.57 7.08 -46.64
CA SER A 228 -3.61 6.83 -45.19
C SER A 228 -3.93 5.36 -44.85
N PHE A 229 -4.81 4.71 -45.61
CA PHE A 229 -5.10 3.27 -45.43
C PHE A 229 -3.91 2.40 -45.85
N THR A 230 -3.25 2.72 -46.96
CA THR A 230 -2.00 2.08 -47.38
C THR A 230 -0.91 2.23 -46.31
N LEU A 231 -0.77 3.42 -45.74
CA LEU A 231 0.19 3.65 -44.65
C LEU A 231 -0.18 2.89 -43.37
N PHE A 232 -1.47 2.65 -43.11
CA PHE A 232 -1.89 1.77 -42.01
C PHE A 232 -1.44 0.32 -42.25
N GLN A 233 -1.52 -0.18 -43.48
CA GLN A 233 -0.93 -1.47 -43.87
C GLN A 233 0.60 -1.47 -43.67
N VAL A 234 1.29 -0.36 -43.99
CA VAL A 234 2.73 -0.21 -43.72
C VAL A 234 3.03 -0.23 -42.20
N VAL A 235 2.17 0.36 -41.37
CA VAL A 235 2.30 0.35 -39.90
C VAL A 235 2.23 -1.08 -39.34
N THR A 236 1.38 -1.94 -39.90
CA THR A 236 1.32 -3.36 -39.51
C THR A 236 2.46 -4.20 -40.09
N LEU A 237 3.36 -3.59 -40.86
CA LEU A 237 4.43 -4.24 -41.61
C LEU A 237 3.92 -5.34 -42.56
N ASP A 238 2.67 -5.23 -43.00
CA ASP A 238 2.04 -6.22 -43.86
C ASP A 238 2.35 -5.91 -45.32
N ASP A 239 3.18 -6.76 -45.94
CA ASP A 239 3.61 -6.68 -47.34
C ASP A 239 4.04 -5.27 -47.84
N TRP A 240 4.51 -4.45 -46.91
CA TRP A 240 4.82 -3.04 -47.14
C TRP A 240 5.97 -2.86 -48.13
N SER A 241 6.90 -3.82 -48.19
CA SER A 241 8.07 -3.71 -49.04
C SER A 241 7.77 -4.13 -50.48
N SER A 242 7.07 -5.25 -50.68
CA SER A 242 6.89 -5.86 -52.01
C SER A 242 5.81 -5.17 -52.82
N ASN A 243 4.66 -4.88 -52.19
CA ASN A 243 3.49 -4.35 -52.89
C ASN A 243 3.24 -2.85 -52.70
N VAL A 244 3.98 -2.19 -51.81
CA VAL A 244 3.78 -0.75 -51.53
C VAL A 244 5.03 0.07 -51.83
N ALA A 245 6.13 -0.18 -51.12
CA ALA A 245 7.33 0.67 -51.20
C ALA A 245 8.19 0.42 -52.44
N ARG A 246 8.57 -0.84 -52.74
CA ARG A 246 9.47 -1.16 -53.87
C ARG A 246 8.88 -0.77 -55.23
N PRO A 247 7.61 -1.04 -55.56
CA PRO A 247 7.04 -0.64 -56.84
C PRO A 247 7.09 0.87 -57.04
N LEU A 248 6.74 1.65 -56.00
CA LEU A 248 6.77 3.11 -56.06
C LEU A 248 8.20 3.67 -56.23
N VAL A 249 9.18 3.07 -55.54
CA VAL A 249 10.59 3.45 -55.65
C VAL A 249 11.16 3.07 -57.02
N MET A 250 10.86 1.88 -57.53
CA MET A 250 11.38 1.37 -58.81
C MET A 250 10.76 2.08 -60.03
N GLN A 251 9.51 2.52 -59.94
CA GLN A 251 8.86 3.34 -60.98
C GLN A 251 9.44 4.76 -61.03
N SER A 252 10.03 5.23 -59.93
CA SER A 252 10.62 6.55 -59.83
C SER A 252 12.10 6.53 -60.22
N SER A 253 12.59 7.63 -60.81
CA SER A 253 14.00 7.74 -61.21
C SER A 253 14.75 8.83 -60.43
N GLY A 254 16.05 8.59 -60.21
CA GLY A 254 16.98 9.54 -59.60
C GLY A 254 16.61 9.94 -58.16
N VAL A 255 16.62 11.25 -57.89
CA VAL A 255 16.41 11.82 -56.55
C VAL A 255 15.02 11.50 -55.97
N LYS A 256 13.99 11.34 -56.82
CA LYS A 256 12.64 11.00 -56.37
C LYS A 256 12.56 9.61 -55.74
N ALA A 257 13.22 8.62 -56.35
CA ALA A 257 13.29 7.26 -55.82
C ALA A 257 13.95 7.22 -54.43
N LEU A 258 15.07 7.95 -54.29
CA LEU A 258 15.75 8.11 -53.00
C LEU A 258 14.86 8.80 -51.96
N GLY A 259 14.15 9.86 -52.36
CA GLY A 259 13.20 10.58 -51.51
C GLY A 259 12.11 9.67 -50.96
N TYR A 260 11.46 8.87 -51.82
CA TYR A 260 10.43 7.92 -51.39
C TYR A 260 10.99 6.84 -50.45
N ALA A 261 12.16 6.27 -50.76
CA ALA A 261 12.80 5.29 -49.90
C ALA A 261 13.09 5.84 -48.50
N LEU A 262 13.66 7.05 -48.41
CA LEU A 262 13.92 7.73 -47.14
C LEU A 262 12.63 8.05 -46.38
N MET A 263 11.58 8.47 -47.07
CA MET A 263 10.27 8.73 -46.47
C MET A 263 9.64 7.47 -45.86
N PHE A 264 9.69 6.32 -46.54
CA PHE A 264 9.21 5.06 -45.96
C PHE A 264 10.03 4.64 -44.75
N ILE A 265 11.36 4.73 -44.82
CA ILE A 265 12.24 4.40 -43.69
C ILE A 265 11.93 5.31 -42.50
N LEU A 266 11.82 6.63 -42.72
CA LEU A 266 11.47 7.59 -41.68
C LEU A 266 10.09 7.29 -41.08
N PHE A 267 9.09 7.04 -41.93
CA PHE A 267 7.75 6.70 -41.49
C PHE A 267 7.75 5.43 -40.63
N ILE A 268 8.38 4.35 -41.09
CA ILE A 268 8.48 3.08 -40.36
C ILE A 268 9.24 3.27 -39.05
N MET A 269 10.30 4.08 -39.02
CA MET A 269 11.00 4.38 -37.77
C MET A 269 10.09 5.09 -36.78
N LEU A 270 9.37 6.13 -37.22
CA LEU A 270 8.44 6.89 -36.37
C LEU A 270 7.28 6.02 -35.87
N THR A 271 6.68 5.20 -36.73
CA THR A 271 5.53 4.37 -36.38
C THR A 271 5.91 3.12 -35.59
N SER A 272 6.99 2.43 -35.96
CA SER A 272 7.50 1.29 -35.18
C SER A 272 7.89 1.75 -33.78
N PHE A 273 8.53 2.92 -33.65
CA PHE A 273 8.79 3.49 -32.33
C PHE A 273 7.49 3.80 -31.58
N THR A 274 6.49 4.40 -32.23
CA THR A 274 5.19 4.70 -31.61
C THR A 274 4.48 3.44 -31.11
N ILE A 275 4.43 2.37 -31.92
CA ILE A 275 3.83 1.08 -31.53
C ILE A 275 4.60 0.45 -30.37
N MET A 276 5.93 0.42 -30.46
CA MET A 276 6.78 -0.15 -29.41
C MET A 276 6.62 0.61 -28.09
N GLN A 277 6.50 1.94 -28.13
CA GLN A 277 6.28 2.75 -26.93
C GLN A 277 4.88 2.57 -26.34
N GLN A 278 3.86 2.36 -27.16
CA GLN A 278 2.53 2.01 -26.67
C GLN A 278 2.54 0.64 -25.98
N LEU A 279 3.21 -0.35 -26.58
CA LEU A 279 3.34 -1.69 -26.01
C LEU A 279 4.12 -1.66 -24.69
N LEU A 280 5.24 -0.95 -24.64
CA LEU A 280 6.01 -0.75 -23.41
C LEU A 280 5.18 -0.05 -22.33
N GLY A 281 4.42 0.99 -22.70
CA GLY A 281 3.52 1.70 -21.80
C GLY A 281 2.47 0.77 -21.17
N ALA A 282 1.81 -0.05 -21.98
CA ALA A 282 0.82 -1.03 -21.51
C ALA A 282 1.46 -2.10 -20.59
N MET A 283 2.65 -2.58 -20.93
CA MET A 283 3.39 -3.52 -20.09
C MET A 283 3.81 -2.88 -18.76
N CYS A 284 4.25 -1.63 -18.78
CA CYS A 284 4.61 -0.88 -17.58
C CYS A 284 3.39 -0.63 -16.68
N GLU A 285 2.25 -0.26 -17.24
CA GLU A 285 1.01 -0.07 -16.48
C GLU A 285 0.59 -1.37 -15.77
N SER A 286 0.62 -2.51 -16.48
CA SER A 286 0.36 -3.83 -15.90
C SER A 286 1.33 -4.18 -14.77
N ALA A 287 2.63 -3.92 -14.99
CA ALA A 287 3.65 -4.13 -13.96
C ALA A 287 3.42 -3.24 -12.73
N GLN A 288 3.04 -1.98 -12.94
CA GLN A 288 2.74 -1.03 -11.86
C GLN A 288 1.49 -1.42 -11.07
N VAL A 289 0.42 -1.86 -11.73
CA VAL A 289 -0.78 -2.37 -11.07
C VAL A 289 -0.45 -3.59 -10.21
N CYS A 290 0.31 -4.55 -10.75
CA CYS A 290 0.77 -5.72 -10.00
C CYS A 290 1.63 -5.33 -8.79
N ALA A 291 2.55 -4.36 -8.97
CA ALA A 291 3.39 -3.86 -7.88
C ALA A 291 2.55 -3.19 -6.77
N ARG A 292 1.57 -2.35 -7.13
CA ARG A 292 0.67 -1.67 -6.19
C ARG A 292 -0.21 -2.67 -5.45
N ASP A 293 -0.78 -3.64 -6.16
CA ASP A 293 -1.65 -4.65 -5.55
C ASP A 293 -0.85 -5.51 -4.58
N ASN A 294 0.39 -5.90 -4.93
CA ASN A 294 1.29 -6.60 -4.03
C ASN A 294 1.62 -5.76 -2.77
N GLU A 295 1.87 -4.46 -2.90
CA GLU A 295 2.12 -3.57 -1.76
C GLU A 295 0.90 -3.49 -0.84
N VAL A 296 -0.29 -3.28 -1.40
CA VAL A 296 -1.55 -3.23 -0.63
C VAL A 296 -1.83 -4.57 0.05
N HIS A 297 -1.58 -5.68 -0.63
CA HIS A 297 -1.71 -7.01 -0.04
C HIS A 297 -0.71 -7.22 1.10
N ALA A 298 0.55 -6.82 0.93
CA ALA A 298 1.57 -6.89 1.96
C ALA A 298 1.22 -6.03 3.18
N LEU A 299 0.69 -4.83 2.99
CA LEU A 299 0.21 -3.96 4.07
C LEU A 299 -0.95 -4.59 4.84
N LYS A 300 -1.95 -5.15 4.15
CA LYS A 300 -3.09 -5.83 4.78
C LYS A 300 -2.67 -7.06 5.59
N ILE A 301 -1.68 -7.81 5.10
CA ILE A 301 -1.12 -8.95 5.85
C ILE A 301 -0.45 -8.43 7.13
N ARG A 302 0.39 -7.39 7.05
CA ARG A 302 1.04 -6.77 8.21
C ARG A 302 0.06 -6.18 9.23
N GLU A 303 -1.01 -5.53 8.78
CA GLU A 303 -2.05 -5.02 9.67
C GLU A 303 -2.75 -6.14 10.43
N LYS A 304 -3.08 -7.25 9.76
CA LYS A 304 -3.68 -8.43 10.41
C LYS A 304 -2.74 -9.05 11.43
N GLU A 305 -1.46 -9.20 11.08
CA GLU A 305 -0.44 -9.69 12.01
C GLU A 305 -0.32 -8.77 13.23
N ASN A 306 -0.20 -7.45 13.04
CA ASN A 306 -0.13 -6.50 14.14
C ASN A 306 -1.40 -6.50 15.01
N ALA A 307 -2.58 -6.62 14.41
CA ALA A 307 -3.84 -6.70 15.16
C ALA A 307 -3.89 -7.97 16.04
N GLN A 308 -3.50 -9.13 15.50
CA GLN A 308 -3.40 -10.38 16.27
C GLN A 308 -2.42 -10.26 17.43
N ILE A 309 -1.32 -9.55 17.24
CA ILE A 309 -0.30 -9.35 18.27
C ILE A 309 -0.78 -8.42 19.37
N VAL A 310 -1.45 -7.32 19.02
CA VAL A 310 -2.07 -6.43 20.02
C VAL A 310 -3.13 -7.17 20.82
N GLU A 311 -3.94 -8.01 20.17
CA GLU A 311 -4.94 -8.84 20.85
C GLU A 311 -4.29 -9.85 21.82
N ALA A 312 -3.22 -10.51 21.39
CA ALA A 312 -2.48 -11.46 22.23
C ALA A 312 -1.77 -10.76 23.42
N LEU A 313 -1.20 -9.57 23.21
CA LEU A 313 -0.61 -8.77 24.29
C LEU A 313 -1.67 -8.28 25.28
N LYS A 314 -2.85 -7.86 24.83
CA LYS A 314 -3.99 -7.54 25.71
C LYS A 314 -4.43 -8.76 26.53
N ALA A 315 -4.45 -9.94 25.92
CA ALA A 315 -4.77 -11.18 26.63
C ALA A 315 -3.71 -11.54 27.69
N ILE A 316 -2.43 -11.24 27.43
CA ILE A 316 -1.35 -11.38 28.41
C ILE A 316 -1.53 -10.36 29.55
N PHE A 317 -1.84 -9.10 29.23
CA PHE A 317 -2.07 -8.05 30.21
C PHE A 317 -3.19 -8.44 31.19
N LEU A 318 -4.35 -8.85 30.65
CA LEU A 318 -5.49 -9.29 31.46
C LEU A 318 -5.22 -10.56 32.27
N ALA A 319 -4.30 -11.42 31.84
CA ALA A 319 -3.90 -12.59 32.62
C ALA A 319 -2.89 -12.26 33.71
N ALA A 320 -2.19 -11.13 33.59
CA ALA A 320 -1.18 -10.67 34.53
C ALA A 320 -1.77 -9.80 35.65
N ASP A 321 -2.70 -8.90 35.31
CA ASP A 321 -3.48 -8.07 36.25
C ASP A 321 -4.47 -8.96 37.02
N LYS A 322 -4.07 -9.44 38.20
CA LYS A 322 -4.89 -10.38 38.99
C LYS A 322 -5.82 -9.67 39.96
N ASP A 323 -5.42 -8.48 40.41
CA ASP A 323 -6.19 -7.66 41.32
C ASP A 323 -7.22 -6.75 40.60
N GLY A 324 -7.13 -6.64 39.27
CA GLY A 324 -8.03 -5.85 38.45
C GLY A 324 -7.78 -4.35 38.60
N SER A 325 -6.58 -3.96 39.04
CA SER A 325 -6.19 -2.56 39.27
C SER A 325 -6.07 -1.76 37.97
N GLY A 326 -5.95 -2.44 36.81
CA GLY A 326 -5.70 -1.80 35.53
C GLY A 326 -4.23 -1.43 35.31
N THR A 327 -3.34 -1.85 36.21
CA THR A 327 -1.88 -1.68 36.14
C THR A 327 -1.20 -3.00 36.47
N ILE A 328 -0.06 -3.30 35.85
CA ILE A 328 0.73 -4.49 36.21
C ILE A 328 1.89 -4.09 37.10
N GLU A 329 1.88 -4.60 38.33
CA GLU A 329 3.01 -4.46 39.24
C GLU A 329 4.12 -5.51 38.99
N ARG A 330 5.33 -5.24 39.51
CA ARG A 330 6.50 -6.12 39.31
C ARG A 330 6.25 -7.54 39.80
N GLU A 331 5.55 -7.70 40.92
CA GLU A 331 5.24 -9.02 41.49
C GLU A 331 4.17 -9.78 40.68
N GLU A 332 3.16 -9.07 40.18
CA GLU A 332 2.12 -9.64 39.31
C GLU A 332 2.69 -10.11 37.98
N MET A 333 3.56 -9.30 37.35
CA MET A 333 4.29 -9.70 36.15
C MET A 333 5.15 -10.95 36.39
N ARG A 334 5.83 -11.02 37.55
CA ARG A 334 6.65 -12.18 37.91
C ARG A 334 5.80 -13.43 38.14
N ALA A 335 4.59 -13.28 38.66
CA ALA A 335 3.65 -14.37 38.85
C ALA A 335 3.01 -14.82 37.52
N SER A 336 2.69 -13.89 36.63
CA SER A 336 2.08 -14.16 35.31
C SER A 336 3.03 -14.91 34.38
N LEU A 337 4.34 -14.65 34.46
CA LEU A 337 5.37 -15.38 33.70
C LEU A 337 5.51 -16.86 34.08
N LYS A 338 4.99 -17.27 35.25
CA LYS A 338 4.89 -18.68 35.66
C LYS A 338 3.66 -19.37 35.07
N ASP A 339 2.67 -18.61 34.59
CA ASP A 339 1.46 -19.15 33.97
C ASP A 339 1.80 -19.80 32.61
N PRO A 340 1.49 -21.10 32.41
CA PRO A 340 1.66 -21.77 31.12
C PRO A 340 0.96 -21.08 29.95
N LYS A 341 -0.18 -20.41 30.21
CA LYS A 341 -0.98 -19.69 29.21
C LYS A 341 -0.25 -18.45 28.70
N VAL A 342 0.31 -17.65 29.60
CA VAL A 342 1.10 -16.44 29.26
C VAL A 342 2.36 -16.82 28.50
N ARG A 343 3.07 -17.88 28.93
CA ARG A 343 4.25 -18.41 28.22
C ARG A 343 3.95 -18.88 26.80
N ARG A 344 2.78 -19.49 26.58
CA ARG A 344 2.34 -19.93 25.26
C ARG A 344 2.03 -18.74 24.34
N LEU A 345 1.36 -17.71 24.86
CA LEU A 345 1.03 -16.49 24.10
C LEU A 345 2.29 -15.70 23.74
N LEU A 346 3.25 -15.56 24.66
CA LEU A 346 4.54 -14.91 24.39
C LEU A 346 5.34 -15.63 23.29
N ARG A 347 5.34 -16.96 23.28
CA ARG A 347 5.98 -17.76 22.21
C ARG A 347 5.30 -17.59 20.85
N GLN A 348 4.01 -17.28 20.80
CA GLN A 348 3.29 -17.05 19.54
C GLN A 348 3.57 -15.67 18.92
N ILE A 349 4.00 -14.69 19.72
CA ILE A 349 4.20 -13.29 19.26
C ILE A 349 5.60 -13.06 18.68
N ASP A 350 6.44 -14.10 18.60
CA ASP A 350 7.81 -14.04 18.08
C ASP A 350 8.67 -13.00 18.81
N VAL A 351 8.40 -12.79 20.10
CA VAL A 351 9.34 -12.11 21.02
C VAL A 351 10.46 -13.13 21.31
N VAL A 352 11.23 -13.43 20.28
CA VAL A 352 12.31 -14.41 20.31
C VAL A 352 13.51 -13.75 20.95
N GLY A 353 13.84 -14.20 22.15
CA GLY A 353 15.17 -14.05 22.71
C GLY A 353 15.41 -12.85 23.61
N THR A 354 14.44 -11.96 23.83
CA THR A 354 14.54 -11.02 24.94
C THR A 354 14.33 -11.81 26.22
N ASP A 355 15.36 -11.88 27.05
CA ASP A 355 15.29 -12.63 28.30
C ASP A 355 14.18 -12.00 29.14
N MET A 356 13.54 -12.77 30.03
CA MET A 356 12.47 -12.24 30.90
C MET A 356 12.94 -10.99 31.68
N VAL A 357 14.26 -10.90 31.88
CA VAL A 357 15.01 -9.81 32.48
C VAL A 357 14.91 -8.50 31.70
N ASP A 358 14.85 -8.54 30.37
CA ASP A 358 14.81 -7.33 29.52
C ASP A 358 13.44 -6.64 29.54
N LEU A 359 12.37 -7.42 29.72
CA LEU A 359 11.05 -6.85 29.98
C LEU A 359 11.07 -6.11 31.33
N PHE A 360 11.69 -6.69 32.36
CA PHE A 360 11.80 -6.12 33.71
C PHE A 360 12.73 -4.91 33.79
N THR A 361 13.89 -4.91 33.12
CA THR A 361 14.80 -3.75 33.09
C THR A 361 14.17 -2.56 32.38
N LEU A 362 13.36 -2.81 31.35
CA LEU A 362 12.54 -1.75 30.76
C LEU A 362 11.53 -1.22 31.77
N MET A 363 10.80 -2.09 32.51
CA MET A 363 9.88 -1.64 33.59
C MET A 363 10.57 -0.72 34.60
N ASP A 364 11.84 -1.00 34.93
CA ASP A 364 12.61 -0.30 35.97
C ASP A 364 13.17 1.08 35.54
N GLU A 365 13.34 1.36 34.24
CA GLU A 365 13.80 2.67 33.76
C GLU A 365 12.76 3.80 33.90
N ALA A 366 11.52 3.50 34.31
CA ALA A 366 10.49 4.48 34.67
C ALA A 366 10.52 4.87 36.16
N GLN A 367 11.71 4.95 36.77
CA GLN A 367 11.84 5.45 38.14
C GLN A 367 11.51 6.95 38.24
N GLY A 368 10.22 7.21 38.45
CA GLY A 368 9.68 8.50 38.88
C GLY A 368 8.39 8.37 39.70
N THR A 369 7.59 7.32 39.50
CA THR A 369 6.31 7.14 40.18
C THR A 369 6.11 5.68 40.61
N LYS A 370 5.48 5.49 41.76
CA LYS A 370 5.29 4.21 42.47
C LYS A 370 4.21 3.31 41.88
N ASP A 371 3.68 3.65 40.70
CA ASP A 371 2.47 3.04 40.15
C ASP A 371 2.86 2.11 38.99
N GLY A 372 2.24 0.94 38.91
CA GLY A 372 2.53 -0.10 37.92
C GLY A 372 2.34 0.33 36.46
N ILE A 373 2.57 -0.58 35.53
CA ILE A 373 2.50 -0.28 34.08
C ILE A 373 1.06 -0.43 33.58
N ASP A 374 0.51 0.62 32.97
CA ASP A 374 -0.82 0.57 32.36
C ASP A 374 -0.83 -0.24 31.03
N ALA A 375 -2.03 -0.53 30.53
CA ALA A 375 -2.19 -1.37 29.35
C ALA A 375 -1.55 -0.79 28.08
N ASP A 376 -1.60 0.53 27.90
CA ASP A 376 -1.09 1.20 26.71
C ASP A 376 0.44 1.29 26.72
N GLU A 377 1.03 1.54 27.89
CA GLU A 377 2.47 1.53 28.11
C GLU A 377 3.05 0.11 27.97
N PHE A 378 2.36 -0.91 28.51
CA PHE A 378 2.73 -2.31 28.33
C PHE A 378 2.75 -2.70 26.83
N LEU A 379 1.69 -2.35 26.09
CA LEU A 379 1.60 -2.61 24.65
C LEU A 379 2.72 -1.92 23.86
N LYS A 380 3.00 -0.64 24.16
CA LYS A 380 4.05 0.14 23.50
C LYS A 380 5.45 -0.44 23.75
N ARG A 381 5.73 -0.90 24.97
CA ARG A 381 7.02 -1.49 25.35
C ARG A 381 7.22 -2.88 24.76
N CYS A 382 6.19 -3.72 24.73
CA CYS A 382 6.25 -5.01 24.04
C CYS A 382 6.43 -4.87 22.52
N GLN A 383 5.89 -3.81 21.90
CA GLN A 383 6.12 -3.53 20.48
C GLN A 383 7.57 -3.12 20.17
N LEU A 384 8.28 -2.50 21.12
CA LEU A 384 9.71 -2.13 20.98
C LEU A 384 10.63 -3.35 21.00
N LEU A 385 10.23 -4.41 21.71
CA LEU A 385 10.99 -5.66 21.84
C LEU A 385 10.74 -6.64 20.70
N LYS A 386 9.82 -6.32 19.79
CA LYS A 386 9.38 -7.23 18.75
C LYS A 386 10.23 -7.08 17.49
N GLY A 387 10.90 -8.17 17.12
CA GLY A 387 11.68 -8.31 15.88
C GLY A 387 13.13 -7.86 16.00
N ASP A 388 13.90 -8.06 14.94
CA ASP A 388 15.31 -7.68 14.89
C ASP A 388 15.48 -6.14 14.90
N ALA A 389 16.50 -5.65 15.60
CA ALA A 389 16.87 -4.24 15.60
C ALA A 389 17.16 -3.78 14.17
N ARG A 390 16.40 -2.81 13.65
CA ARG A 390 16.63 -2.25 12.30
C ARG A 390 17.62 -1.10 12.36
N GLY A 391 18.23 -0.77 11.21
CA GLY A 391 19.19 0.33 11.11
C GLY A 391 18.69 1.67 11.67
N ARG A 392 17.38 1.94 11.59
CA ARG A 392 16.75 3.14 12.18
C ARG A 392 16.74 3.15 13.71
N ASP A 393 16.69 1.97 14.34
CA ASP A 393 16.63 1.79 15.79
C ASP A 393 18.05 1.88 16.40
N LEU A 394 19.10 1.72 15.58
CA LEU A 394 20.51 1.94 15.94
C LEU A 394 20.94 3.42 15.91
N ILE A 395 20.18 4.30 15.23
CA ILE A 395 20.52 5.73 15.11
C ILE A 395 20.47 6.44 16.47
N PRO A 396 19.43 6.28 17.31
CA PRO A 396 19.42 6.91 18.64
C PRO A 396 20.56 6.42 19.54
N ILE A 397 20.90 5.12 19.43
CA ILE A 397 22.01 4.52 20.19
C ILE A 397 23.35 5.11 19.72
N SER A 398 23.58 5.23 18.42
CA SER A 398 24.82 5.80 17.90
C SER A 398 24.99 7.27 18.28
N VAL A 399 23.90 8.05 18.24
CA VAL A 399 23.88 9.46 18.68
C VAL A 399 24.13 9.57 20.19
N ALA A 400 23.48 8.73 21.02
CA ALA A 400 23.69 8.71 22.46
C ALA A 400 25.13 8.31 22.82
N LEU A 401 25.69 7.31 22.12
CA LEU A 401 27.07 6.87 22.31
C LEU A 401 28.05 7.99 21.93
N GLN A 402 27.85 8.65 20.80
CA GLN A 402 28.66 9.80 20.37
C GLN A 402 28.59 10.97 21.35
N ALA A 403 27.44 11.19 22.01
CA ALA A 403 27.30 12.20 23.05
C ALA A 403 27.95 11.79 24.38
N ALA A 404 28.01 10.49 24.69
CA ALA A 404 28.54 9.95 25.94
C ALA A 404 30.08 9.84 25.95
N VAL A 405 30.70 9.49 24.81
CA VAL A 405 32.17 9.35 24.67
C VAL A 405 32.95 10.59 25.17
N PRO A 406 32.67 11.82 24.72
CA PRO A 406 33.41 13.00 25.17
C PRO A 406 33.10 13.41 26.61
N ARG A 407 32.00 12.92 27.21
CA ARG A 407 31.72 13.08 28.64
C ARG A 407 32.60 12.14 29.47
N PHE A 408 32.71 10.89 29.03
CA PHE A 408 33.59 9.89 29.65
C PHE A 408 35.06 10.31 29.58
N GLU A 409 35.52 10.77 28.41
CA GLU A 409 36.88 11.24 28.21
C GLU A 409 37.21 12.43 29.11
N ARG A 410 36.30 13.41 29.24
CA ARG A 410 36.48 14.54 30.15
C ARG A 410 36.59 14.13 31.61
N VAL A 411 35.75 13.19 32.08
CA VAL A 411 35.78 12.70 33.47
C VAL A 411 37.08 11.94 33.76
N HIS A 412 37.54 11.10 32.82
CA HIS A 412 38.80 10.38 32.99
C HIS A 412 40.01 11.31 32.92
N LEU A 413 40.06 12.25 31.97
CA LEU A 413 41.16 13.22 31.86
C LEU A 413 41.25 14.10 33.12
N THR A 414 40.14 14.64 33.63
CA THR A 414 40.16 15.42 34.88
C THR A 414 40.58 14.57 36.09
N SER A 415 40.22 13.29 36.14
CA SER A 415 40.68 12.40 37.21
C SER A 415 42.18 12.10 37.12
N ALA A 416 42.71 11.92 35.90
CA ALA A 416 44.13 11.65 35.65
C ALA A 416 44.99 12.89 35.90
N GLU A 417 44.56 14.07 35.46
CA GLU A 417 45.23 15.35 35.72
C GLU A 417 45.34 15.62 37.23
N ARG A 418 44.27 15.36 38.00
CA ARG A 418 44.32 15.46 39.47
C ARG A 418 45.36 14.51 40.08
N GLN A 419 45.45 13.27 39.60
CA GLN A 419 46.43 12.30 40.11
C GLN A 419 47.88 12.71 39.77
N VAL A 420 48.13 13.18 38.55
CA VAL A 420 49.46 13.67 38.14
C VAL A 420 49.85 14.92 38.92
N HIS A 421 48.91 15.84 39.17
CA HIS A 421 49.17 17.03 39.96
C HIS A 421 49.57 16.67 41.40
N LEU A 422 48.85 15.73 42.03
CA LEU A 422 49.16 15.23 43.38
C LEU A 422 50.55 14.57 43.44
N LEU A 423 50.91 13.77 42.44
CA LEU A 423 52.23 13.13 42.34
C LEU A 423 53.36 14.15 42.18
N ARG A 424 53.17 15.20 41.36
CA ARG A 424 54.15 16.29 41.23
C ARG A 424 54.34 17.04 42.54
N THR A 425 53.25 17.41 43.23
CA THR A 425 53.36 18.08 44.53
C THR A 425 54.05 17.20 45.58
N ALA A 426 53.85 15.88 45.54
CA ALA A 426 54.57 14.95 46.41
C ALA A 426 56.06 14.89 46.07
N ALA A 427 56.42 14.81 44.77
CA ALA A 427 57.81 14.79 44.32
C ALA A 427 58.57 16.07 44.70
N ASP A 428 57.98 17.25 44.48
CA ASP A 428 58.58 18.54 44.85
C ASP A 428 58.82 18.66 46.37
N SER A 429 57.96 18.02 47.15
CA SER A 429 58.08 17.98 48.61
C SER A 429 59.27 17.12 49.05
N VAL A 430 59.48 15.97 48.39
CA VAL A 430 60.63 15.09 48.63
C VAL A 430 61.94 15.77 48.21
N ASP A 431 61.99 16.44 47.06
CA ASP A 431 63.18 17.14 46.58
C ASP A 431 63.56 18.30 47.51
N ARG A 432 62.58 19.07 48.01
CA ARG A 432 62.84 20.10 49.02
C ARG A 432 63.41 19.51 50.31
N LEU A 433 62.91 18.35 50.73
CA LEU A 433 63.41 17.65 51.92
C LEU A 433 64.87 17.20 51.71
N TYR A 434 65.17 16.61 50.56
CA TYR A 434 66.51 16.17 50.18
C TYR A 434 67.51 17.33 50.13
N ILE A 435 67.15 18.46 49.51
CA ILE A 435 67.99 19.66 49.45
C ILE A 435 68.26 20.20 50.87
N THR A 436 67.24 20.19 51.73
CA THR A 436 67.38 20.66 53.12
C THR A 436 68.30 19.73 53.91
N MET A 437 68.15 18.41 53.79
CA MET A 437 69.03 17.43 54.41
C MET A 437 70.47 17.55 53.93
N ARG A 438 70.67 17.72 52.62
CA ARG A 438 71.99 17.92 52.03
C ARG A 438 72.64 19.19 52.57
N ARG A 439 71.90 20.29 52.72
CA ARG A 439 72.42 21.52 53.36
C ARG A 439 72.78 21.30 54.82
N VAL A 440 71.98 20.56 55.58
CA VAL A 440 72.27 20.24 56.99
C VAL A 440 73.52 19.38 57.12
N ALA A 441 73.67 18.34 56.29
CA ALA A 441 74.87 17.51 56.25
C ALA A 441 76.13 18.32 55.89
N HIS A 442 76.03 19.18 54.87
CA HIS A 442 77.15 19.97 54.40
C HIS A 442 77.58 21.06 55.40
N LYS A 443 76.64 21.59 56.19
CA LYS A 443 76.92 22.60 57.22
C LYS A 443 77.51 22.01 58.50
N LYS A 444 77.33 20.69 58.73
CA LYS A 444 77.84 19.99 59.92
C LYS A 444 79.12 19.16 59.69
N GLY A 445 79.62 19.03 58.46
CA GLY A 445 80.89 18.33 58.19
C GLY A 445 80.92 16.90 58.72
N ARG A 446 79.78 16.19 58.70
CA ARG A 446 79.60 14.84 59.24
C ARG A 446 78.91 13.94 58.22
N VAL A 447 79.43 12.72 58.08
CA VAL A 447 79.01 11.69 57.11
C VAL A 447 77.91 10.77 57.67
N GLU A 448 77.55 10.93 58.94
CA GLU A 448 76.48 10.13 59.59
C GLU A 448 75.47 11.05 60.30
N PHE A 449 74.19 10.83 60.01
CA PHE A 449 73.07 11.55 60.64
C PHE A 449 72.76 10.96 62.01
N THR A 450 72.48 11.82 62.98
CA THR A 450 72.16 11.37 64.34
C THR A 450 70.73 10.80 64.42
N LYS A 451 70.50 9.86 65.36
CA LYS A 451 69.19 9.19 65.55
C LYS A 451 68.01 10.16 65.69
N ALA A 452 68.21 11.33 66.31
CA ALA A 452 67.20 12.38 66.42
C ALA A 452 66.88 13.08 65.07
N GLU A 453 67.83 13.13 64.14
CA GLU A 453 67.62 13.66 62.78
C GLU A 453 66.89 12.64 61.89
N LEU A 454 67.07 11.34 62.16
CA LEU A 454 66.27 10.23 61.59
C LEU A 454 64.85 10.18 62.19
N ASP A 455 64.70 10.39 63.49
CA ASP A 455 63.37 10.46 64.14
C ASP A 455 62.57 11.69 63.67
N MET A 456 63.24 12.76 63.22
CA MET A 456 62.58 13.91 62.58
C MET A 456 61.96 13.54 61.22
N ILE A 457 62.54 12.57 60.50
CA ILE A 457 62.01 11.99 59.25
C ILE A 457 60.75 11.18 59.54
N ASP A 458 60.76 10.41 60.63
CA ASP A 458 59.62 9.61 61.07
C ASP A 458 58.51 10.47 61.71
N SER A 459 58.82 11.70 62.14
CA SER A 459 57.85 12.67 62.69
C SER A 459 57.08 13.48 61.64
N ILE A 460 57.38 13.31 60.34
CA ILE A 460 56.64 14.00 59.27
C ILE A 460 55.20 13.49 59.28
N PRO A 461 54.21 14.38 59.51
CA PRO A 461 52.88 13.92 59.85
C PRO A 461 52.22 13.23 58.65
N ALA A 462 51.74 12.00 58.87
CA ALA A 462 51.18 11.09 57.87
C ALA A 462 50.03 11.67 57.03
N HIS A 463 49.46 12.82 57.40
CA HIS A 463 48.41 13.49 56.61
C HIS A 463 48.94 14.09 55.30
N LEU A 464 50.23 14.40 55.17
CA LEU A 464 50.85 14.81 53.89
C LEU A 464 51.09 13.62 52.93
N LEU A 465 51.01 12.39 53.44
CA LEU A 465 51.00 11.14 52.67
C LEU A 465 49.57 10.54 52.56
N ALA A 466 48.57 11.23 53.11
CA ALA A 466 47.19 10.77 53.13
C ALA A 466 46.29 11.58 52.18
N SER A 467 46.43 11.31 50.89
CA SER A 467 45.29 11.35 49.97
C SER A 467 45.32 10.10 49.10
N ARG A 468 44.55 9.08 49.50
CA ARG A 468 44.32 7.81 48.79
C ARG A 468 44.10 8.05 47.28
N PRO A 469 44.66 7.20 46.39
CA PRO A 469 44.03 5.91 46.17
C PRO A 469 44.97 4.70 46.17
N SER A 470 44.36 3.59 46.56
CA SER A 470 44.85 2.22 46.51
C SER A 470 45.48 1.87 45.17
N ASN A 471 46.80 1.65 45.15
CA ASN A 471 47.37 0.76 44.16
C ASN A 471 48.57 0.00 44.75
N HIS A 472 48.50 -1.32 44.59
CA HIS A 472 49.48 -2.33 44.99
C HIS A 472 50.92 -2.00 44.52
N VAL A 473 51.04 -1.11 43.52
CA VAL A 473 52.28 -0.60 42.95
C VAL A 473 53.06 0.30 43.91
N GLN A 474 52.42 1.22 44.66
CA GLN A 474 53.12 2.10 45.61
C GLN A 474 53.66 1.34 46.82
N ARG A 475 52.93 0.34 47.33
CA ARG A 475 53.43 -0.55 48.39
C ARG A 475 54.69 -1.30 47.94
N LYS A 476 54.76 -1.72 46.67
CA LYS A 476 55.97 -2.32 46.10
C LYS A 476 57.09 -1.30 45.96
N THR A 477 56.84 -0.09 45.45
CA THR A 477 57.89 0.93 45.29
C THR A 477 58.51 1.36 46.62
N VAL A 478 57.70 1.62 47.65
CA VAL A 478 58.18 1.99 48.99
C VAL A 478 58.90 0.81 49.66
N ALA A 479 58.39 -0.43 49.51
CA ALA A 479 59.08 -1.62 50.00
C ALA A 479 60.40 -1.90 49.26
N THR A 480 60.47 -1.65 47.95
CA THR A 480 61.70 -1.83 47.15
C THR A 480 62.76 -0.79 47.54
N ILE A 481 62.39 0.47 47.73
CA ILE A 481 63.31 1.52 48.18
C ILE A 481 63.79 1.23 49.62
N GLY A 482 62.88 0.85 50.52
CA GLY A 482 63.22 0.45 51.89
C GLY A 482 64.11 -0.78 51.97
N ASN A 483 63.91 -1.77 51.08
CA ASN A 483 64.76 -2.96 51.00
C ASN A 483 66.12 -2.68 50.36
N PHE A 484 66.23 -1.76 49.39
CA PHE A 484 67.51 -1.38 48.80
C PHE A 484 68.43 -0.71 49.83
N TYR A 485 67.85 0.12 50.71
CA TYR A 485 68.60 0.81 51.76
C TYR A 485 69.02 -0.15 52.89
N ARG A 486 68.15 -1.09 53.28
CA ARG A 486 68.44 -2.08 54.33
C ARG A 486 69.49 -3.12 53.92
N ARG A 487 69.62 -3.41 52.63
CA ARG A 487 70.62 -4.34 52.07
C ARG A 487 72.03 -3.74 51.96
N GLY A 488 72.15 -2.41 52.01
CA GLY A 488 73.43 -1.69 52.01
C GLY A 488 74.14 -1.67 53.36
N GLN A 489 73.47 -2.04 54.46
CA GLN A 489 74.04 -2.03 55.82
C GLN A 489 74.43 -3.42 56.35
N THR A 490 74.10 -4.51 55.67
CA THR A 490 74.36 -5.88 56.18
C THR A 490 75.55 -6.58 55.52
N HIS A 491 76.30 -5.90 54.65
CA HIS A 491 77.54 -6.41 54.08
C HIS A 491 78.73 -5.65 54.70
N HIS A 492 79.51 -6.38 55.49
CA HIS A 492 80.84 -6.04 55.99
C HIS A 492 80.92 -5.18 57.26
N GLU A 493 80.27 -5.69 58.29
CA GLU A 493 80.78 -5.68 59.67
C GLU A 493 81.00 -7.16 60.09
N HIS A 494 81.85 -7.89 59.36
CA HIS A 494 82.42 -9.21 59.75
C HIS A 494 83.54 -9.56 58.75
N ASP A 495 84.69 -9.96 59.31
CA ASP A 495 85.97 -10.40 58.69
C ASP A 495 87.08 -9.33 58.55
N ASP A 496 87.52 -8.80 59.70
CA ASP A 496 88.95 -8.59 60.00
C ASP A 496 89.38 -9.69 60.98
N ASN A 497 89.99 -10.76 60.45
CA ASN A 497 90.84 -11.71 61.17
C ASN A 497 91.76 -12.39 60.13
N ASP A 498 92.68 -11.59 59.59
CA ASP A 498 94.13 -11.88 59.45
C ASP A 498 94.90 -10.56 59.30
#